data_AF-A0A538KWA2-F1
#
_entry.id   AF-A0A538KWA2-F1
#
_cell.length_a   1.000
_cell.length_b   1.000
_cell.length_c   1.000
_cell.angle_alpha   90.00
_cell.angle_beta   90.00
_cell.angle_gamma   90.00
#
_symmetry.space_group_name_H-M   'P 1'
#
loop_
_entity.id
_entity.type
_entity.pdbx_description
1 polymer ?
#
loop_
_entity_poly.entity_id
_entity_poly.type
_entity_poly.pdbx_seq_one_letter_code
_entity_poly.pdbx_strand_id
1 'polypeptide(L)'
;MRPPQEPLGTLLVKRGLITPEQLTEALAEQRSTGKPLGAIVVARGFVAPANVAQALATQHGGILKTEYGFATGFGEGLRPTLQIGEPPVSSRRIGKPKSSDSAVADMTPLVSQPAGDREAVREELAMASSETTRLTEANDRLVELRTELEQRVAQETKRAATLEATIVDLQTQAQTATPAESAERVARLEAAVAELHAGAVAWEKAYRELEERLAGAESSRAELEQSLGHEVDRSASLRAELATVEDRRVSAEASDSVRIELEERLSRVCERASALEAEVAAGEELRASVAASKSARAELEQRLQQASEQLRSAESVRAELEERLARATTGAAELQATAAAAEQLRASALASEQARAGLAQQLNSLEAELSKRNEELEELRAAAAAGPWASAEKHLVFFPGAESYELVWRDGPPPSEGTRVGEHVVARIAAGVLPGELPCAYLVV
;
A
#
# COMPACT_ATOMS: atom_id res chain seq x y z
N MET A 1 71.04 -65.90 27.56
CA MET A 1 69.62 -65.56 27.83
C MET A 1 69.18 -64.56 26.77
N ARG A 2 68.15 -64.87 25.98
CA ARG A 2 67.55 -63.94 25.00
C ARG A 2 66.74 -62.89 25.79
N PRO A 3 66.81 -61.58 25.48
CA PRO A 3 66.03 -60.58 26.22
C PRO A 3 64.53 -60.92 26.16
N PRO A 4 63.76 -60.63 27.22
CA PRO A 4 62.34 -60.92 27.26
C PRO A 4 61.65 -60.16 26.12
N GLN A 5 61.06 -60.88 25.18
CA GLN A 5 60.38 -60.25 24.05
C GLN A 5 59.13 -59.54 24.54
N GLU A 6 58.95 -58.30 24.09
CA GLU A 6 57.81 -57.49 24.48
C GLU A 6 56.51 -58.21 24.07
N PRO A 7 55.53 -58.37 25.00
CA PRO A 7 54.28 -59.04 24.66
C PRO A 7 53.50 -58.26 23.60
N LEU A 8 52.91 -59.00 22.65
CA LEU A 8 52.21 -58.47 21.47
C LEU A 8 51.20 -57.36 21.81
N GLY A 9 50.43 -57.53 22.89
CA GLY A 9 49.45 -56.54 23.34
C GLY A 9 50.08 -55.20 23.71
N THR A 10 51.19 -55.21 24.44
CA THR A 10 51.91 -53.98 24.83
C THR A 10 52.56 -53.32 23.61
N LEU A 11 53.06 -54.10 22.66
CA LEU A 11 53.61 -53.60 21.40
C LEU A 11 52.55 -52.86 20.56
N LEU A 12 51.35 -53.43 20.45
CA LEU A 12 50.23 -52.82 19.70
C LEU A 12 49.76 -51.50 20.35
N VAL A 13 49.70 -51.44 21.69
CA VAL A 13 49.35 -50.20 22.42
C VAL A 13 50.44 -49.14 22.25
N LYS A 14 51.72 -49.50 22.41
CA LYS A 14 52.84 -48.56 22.26
C LYS A 14 52.90 -47.90 20.87
N ARG A 15 52.43 -48.60 19.84
CA ARG A 15 52.36 -48.10 18.45
C ARG A 15 51.04 -47.40 18.12
N GLY A 16 50.13 -47.28 19.07
CA GLY A 16 48.83 -46.63 18.87
C GLY A 16 47.88 -47.42 17.96
N LEU A 17 48.14 -48.72 17.74
CA LEU A 17 47.30 -49.57 16.89
C LEU A 17 46.04 -50.04 17.62
N ILE A 18 46.08 -50.11 18.96
CA ILE A 18 44.94 -50.34 19.85
C ILE A 18 45.03 -49.45 21.07
N THR A 19 43.90 -49.17 21.71
CA THR A 19 43.88 -48.47 23.00
C THR A 19 44.10 -49.43 24.18
N PRO A 20 44.55 -48.94 25.35
CA PRO A 20 44.69 -49.76 26.57
C PRO A 20 43.38 -50.44 27.00
N GLU A 21 42.24 -49.78 26.78
CA GLU A 21 40.90 -50.29 27.08
C GLU A 21 40.55 -51.46 26.14
N GLN A 22 40.82 -51.30 24.84
CA GLN A 22 40.64 -52.36 23.83
C GLN A 22 41.53 -53.58 24.10
N LEU A 23 42.77 -53.35 24.56
CA LEU A 23 43.66 -54.43 24.97
C LEU A 23 43.10 -55.18 26.20
N THR A 24 42.56 -54.46 27.17
CA THR A 24 41.96 -55.06 28.37
C THR A 24 40.76 -55.94 28.02
N GLU A 25 39.92 -55.47 27.10
CA GLU A 25 38.76 -56.20 26.60
C GLU A 25 39.17 -57.46 25.81
N ALA A 26 40.16 -57.34 24.93
CA ALA A 26 40.70 -58.46 24.17
C ALA A 26 41.38 -59.52 25.07
N LEU A 27 42.06 -59.09 26.14
CA LEU A 27 42.64 -59.99 27.14
C LEU A 27 41.58 -60.70 27.98
N ALA A 28 40.46 -60.04 28.29
CA ALA A 28 39.34 -60.67 29.00
C ALA A 28 38.71 -61.78 28.13
N GLU A 29 38.53 -61.52 26.83
CA GLU A 29 38.05 -62.53 25.88
C GLU A 29 39.07 -63.65 25.65
N GLN A 30 40.36 -63.35 25.61
CA GLN A 30 41.40 -64.37 25.52
C GLN A 30 41.32 -65.35 26.70
N ARG A 31 41.06 -64.87 27.92
CA ARG A 31 40.94 -65.72 29.11
C ARG A 31 39.69 -66.60 29.08
N SER A 32 38.58 -66.12 28.51
CA SER A 32 37.33 -66.89 28.43
C SER A 32 37.29 -67.87 27.26
N THR A 33 37.96 -67.54 26.14
CA THR A 33 37.90 -68.33 24.90
C THR A 33 39.15 -69.17 24.61
N GLY A 34 40.30 -68.82 25.22
CA GLY A 34 41.60 -69.46 24.95
C GLY A 34 42.20 -69.17 23.57
N LYS A 35 41.56 -68.30 22.76
CA LYS A 35 42.05 -67.95 21.42
C LYS A 35 43.29 -67.05 21.48
N PRO A 36 44.18 -67.07 20.48
CA PRO A 36 45.35 -66.20 20.46
C PRO A 36 44.93 -64.73 20.37
N LEU A 37 45.58 -63.88 21.18
CA LEU A 37 45.26 -62.46 21.30
C LEU A 37 45.18 -61.78 19.93
N GLY A 38 46.15 -62.03 19.04
CA GLY A 38 46.20 -61.48 17.68
C GLY A 38 44.95 -61.77 16.84
N ALA A 39 44.35 -62.97 16.97
CA ALA A 39 43.12 -63.31 16.26
C ALA A 39 41.90 -62.59 16.83
N ILE A 40 41.88 -62.35 18.14
CA ILE A 40 40.77 -61.66 18.84
C ILE A 40 40.72 -60.18 18.44
N VAL A 41 41.88 -59.48 18.45
CA VAL A 41 41.94 -58.07 18.04
C VAL A 41 41.57 -57.87 16.56
N VAL A 42 41.89 -58.83 15.69
CA VAL A 42 41.47 -58.80 14.28
C VAL A 42 39.98 -59.09 14.14
N ALA A 43 39.47 -60.14 14.80
CA ALA A 43 38.06 -60.52 14.71
C ALA A 43 37.12 -59.42 15.23
N ARG A 44 37.57 -58.62 16.20
CA ARG A 44 36.84 -57.45 16.70
C ARG A 44 37.01 -56.18 15.86
N GLY A 45 37.85 -56.21 14.83
CA GLY A 45 38.12 -55.06 13.97
C GLY A 45 38.94 -53.96 14.64
N PHE A 46 39.62 -54.26 15.75
CA PHE A 46 40.46 -53.29 16.45
C PHE A 46 41.76 -53.01 15.68
N VAL A 47 42.28 -54.01 14.96
CA VAL A 47 43.52 -53.90 14.18
C VAL A 47 43.38 -54.68 12.88
N ALA A 48 43.89 -54.12 11.77
CA ALA A 48 43.98 -54.83 10.50
C ALA A 48 44.94 -56.05 10.59
N PRO A 49 44.66 -57.17 9.92
CA PRO A 49 45.52 -58.37 9.94
C PRO A 49 46.99 -58.09 9.60
N ALA A 50 47.24 -57.21 8.63
CA ALA A 50 48.59 -56.80 8.21
C ALA A 50 49.39 -56.13 9.34
N ASN A 51 48.75 -55.34 10.20
CA ASN A 51 49.41 -54.67 11.32
C ASN A 51 49.75 -55.65 12.45
N VAL A 52 48.92 -56.69 12.65
CA VAL A 52 49.24 -57.78 13.58
C VAL A 52 50.40 -58.64 13.07
N ALA A 53 50.46 -58.90 11.76
CA ALA A 53 51.60 -59.56 11.13
C ALA A 53 52.90 -58.78 11.31
N GLN A 54 52.87 -57.45 11.12
CA GLN A 54 54.02 -56.59 11.34
C GLN A 54 54.45 -56.57 12.82
N ALA A 55 53.49 -56.56 13.74
CA ALA A 55 53.74 -56.66 15.18
C ALA A 55 54.40 -57.99 15.57
N LEU A 56 53.94 -59.10 15.00
CA LEU A 56 54.55 -60.42 15.21
C LEU A 56 55.95 -60.52 14.62
N ALA A 57 56.19 -59.93 13.43
CA ALA A 57 57.51 -59.89 12.81
C ALA A 57 58.51 -59.09 13.67
N THR A 58 58.03 -57.98 14.26
CA THR A 58 58.79 -57.17 15.21
C THR A 58 59.12 -57.96 16.48
N GLN A 59 58.13 -58.67 17.03
CA GLN A 59 58.33 -59.49 18.22
C GLN A 59 59.39 -60.57 17.95
N HIS A 60 59.26 -61.32 16.85
CA HIS A 60 60.16 -62.43 16.53
C HIS A 60 61.51 -62.01 15.92
N GLY A 61 61.70 -60.72 15.60
CA GLY A 61 62.97 -60.16 15.13
C GLY A 61 63.37 -60.62 13.72
N GLY A 62 62.41 -60.90 12.84
CA GLY A 62 62.67 -61.41 11.50
C GLY A 62 61.47 -61.29 10.56
N ILE A 63 61.74 -61.51 9.27
CA ILE A 63 60.74 -61.41 8.21
C ILE A 63 59.76 -62.60 8.30
N LEU A 64 58.47 -62.32 8.41
CA LEU A 64 57.40 -63.31 8.40
C LEU A 64 56.69 -63.29 7.05
N LYS A 65 56.50 -64.47 6.45
CA LYS A 65 55.65 -64.63 5.27
C LYS A 65 54.20 -64.77 5.72
N THR A 66 53.34 -63.89 5.24
CA THR A 66 51.90 -63.90 5.51
C THR A 66 51.10 -64.00 4.22
N GLU A 67 49.80 -64.25 4.35
CA GLU A 67 48.86 -64.29 3.22
C GLU A 67 48.73 -62.94 2.49
N TYR A 68 49.21 -61.85 3.09
CA TYR A 68 49.19 -60.49 2.54
C TYR A 68 50.58 -60.00 2.08
N GLY A 69 51.59 -60.88 2.02
CA GLY A 69 52.96 -60.55 1.63
C GLY A 69 54.00 -60.76 2.76
N PHE A 70 55.14 -60.07 2.68
CA PHE A 70 56.23 -60.19 3.66
C PHE A 70 56.13 -59.09 4.73
N ALA A 71 55.96 -59.49 5.98
CA ALA A 71 56.00 -58.60 7.13
C ALA A 71 57.43 -58.55 7.67
N THR A 72 58.06 -57.37 7.63
CA THR A 72 59.49 -57.17 7.98
C THR A 72 59.71 -56.65 9.40
N GLY A 73 58.64 -56.36 10.14
CA GLY A 73 58.69 -55.75 11.47
C GLY A 73 58.75 -54.22 11.44
N PHE A 74 58.29 -53.58 12.51
CA PHE A 74 58.34 -52.13 12.71
C PHE A 74 59.79 -51.71 13.02
N GLY A 75 60.63 -51.61 11.99
CA GLY A 75 62.08 -51.41 12.08
C GLY A 75 62.57 -50.56 13.26
N GLU A 76 63.60 -51.04 13.96
CA GLU A 76 64.35 -50.23 14.92
C GLU A 76 65.11 -49.13 14.17
N GLY A 77 64.84 -47.87 14.52
CA GLY A 77 65.79 -46.78 14.28
C GLY A 77 65.59 -45.85 13.09
N LEU A 78 64.43 -45.81 12.42
CA LEU A 78 64.10 -44.73 11.49
C LEU A 78 62.86 -43.96 11.95
N ARG A 79 62.96 -42.63 11.85
CA ARG A 79 62.05 -41.55 12.30
C ARG A 79 60.54 -41.83 12.09
N PRO A 80 59.65 -41.18 12.86
CA PRO A 80 58.21 -41.48 12.82
C PRO A 80 57.67 -41.36 11.41
N THR A 81 57.00 -42.42 10.97
CA THR A 81 56.19 -42.46 9.75
C THR A 81 55.13 -41.37 9.83
N LEU A 82 55.21 -40.40 8.91
CA LEU A 82 54.07 -39.58 8.53
C LEU A 82 52.89 -40.52 8.25
N GLN A 83 51.76 -40.28 8.91
CA GLN A 83 50.49 -40.89 8.53
C GLN A 83 50.15 -40.42 7.12
N ILE A 84 50.45 -41.26 6.12
CA ILE A 84 49.78 -41.17 4.83
C ILE A 84 48.40 -41.78 5.08
N GLY A 85 47.41 -40.91 5.29
CA GLY A 85 46.02 -41.32 5.33
C GLY A 85 45.66 -42.08 4.06
N GLU A 86 44.75 -43.05 4.17
CA GLU A 86 44.18 -43.72 3.01
C GLU A 86 43.73 -42.66 1.99
N PRO A 87 44.01 -42.85 0.68
CA PRO A 87 43.48 -41.94 -0.32
C PRO A 87 41.95 -41.95 -0.20
N PRO A 88 41.29 -40.78 -0.13
CA PRO A 88 39.84 -40.75 -0.03
C PRO A 88 39.25 -41.38 -1.30
N VAL A 89 38.72 -42.59 -1.17
CA VAL A 89 37.78 -43.15 -2.14
C VAL A 89 36.52 -42.31 -2.08
N SER A 90 36.48 -41.26 -2.90
CA SER A 90 35.26 -40.54 -3.24
C SER A 90 34.36 -41.46 -4.05
N SER A 91 33.63 -42.35 -3.38
CA SER A 91 32.48 -43.02 -3.96
C SER A 91 31.30 -42.04 -4.04
N ARG A 92 31.44 -40.99 -4.86
CA ARG A 92 30.31 -40.17 -5.25
C ARG A 92 29.49 -40.97 -6.24
N ARG A 93 28.46 -41.64 -5.73
CA ARG A 93 27.40 -42.28 -6.52
C ARG A 93 26.77 -41.18 -7.42
N ILE A 94 27.16 -41.15 -8.69
CA ILE A 94 26.55 -40.30 -9.71
C ILE A 94 25.12 -40.79 -9.89
N GLY A 95 24.16 -40.04 -9.34
CA GLY A 95 22.75 -40.20 -9.67
C GLY A 95 22.55 -39.88 -11.16
N LYS A 96 21.80 -40.72 -11.86
CA LYS A 96 21.33 -40.48 -13.23
C LYS A 96 20.69 -39.09 -13.33
N PRO A 97 20.95 -38.29 -14.39
CA PRO A 97 20.15 -37.12 -14.64
C PRO A 97 18.79 -37.55 -15.22
N LYS A 98 17.71 -37.12 -14.58
CA LYS A 98 16.40 -37.04 -15.22
C LYS A 98 16.40 -35.76 -16.06
N SER A 99 15.99 -35.92 -17.31
CA SER A 99 15.67 -34.86 -18.25
C SER A 99 14.49 -34.02 -17.74
N SER A 100 14.65 -32.71 -17.76
CA SER A 100 13.54 -31.79 -18.06
C SER A 100 14.10 -30.49 -18.62
N ASP A 101 13.55 -30.13 -19.77
CA ASP A 101 13.72 -28.87 -20.48
C ASP A 101 13.61 -27.64 -19.57
N SER A 102 14.41 -26.61 -19.86
CA SER A 102 13.92 -25.36 -20.46
C SER A 102 14.80 -24.15 -20.12
N ALA A 103 14.85 -23.27 -21.12
CA ALA A 103 15.08 -21.82 -21.07
C ALA A 103 16.53 -21.29 -20.95
N VAL A 104 16.94 -20.77 -22.11
CA VAL A 104 18.03 -19.86 -22.39
C VAL A 104 17.82 -18.52 -21.66
N ALA A 105 18.87 -17.97 -21.05
CA ALA A 105 19.01 -16.53 -20.87
C ALA A 105 20.50 -16.16 -20.80
N ASP A 106 20.88 -15.25 -21.69
CA ASP A 106 22.17 -14.57 -21.82
C ASP A 106 22.72 -14.05 -20.49
N MET A 107 23.95 -14.42 -20.17
CA MET A 107 24.95 -13.51 -19.58
C MET A 107 26.32 -14.02 -20.02
N THR A 108 27.00 -13.25 -20.85
CA THR A 108 28.39 -13.44 -21.25
C THR A 108 29.33 -13.25 -20.05
N PRO A 109 30.18 -14.24 -19.69
CA PRO A 109 31.39 -13.98 -18.93
C PRO A 109 32.57 -13.90 -19.89
N LEU A 110 33.45 -12.92 -19.64
CA LEU A 110 34.74 -12.78 -20.31
C LEU A 110 35.47 -14.13 -20.32
N VAL A 111 35.65 -14.67 -21.53
CA VAL A 111 36.57 -15.77 -21.79
C VAL A 111 37.98 -15.23 -21.62
N SER A 112 38.59 -15.54 -20.48
CA SER A 112 40.04 -15.73 -20.40
C SER A 112 40.29 -17.23 -20.29
N GLN A 113 41.20 -17.71 -21.12
CA GLN A 113 41.31 -19.06 -21.66
C GLN A 113 41.47 -20.16 -20.59
N PRO A 114 40.55 -21.16 -20.49
CA PRO A 114 40.74 -22.37 -19.68
C PRO A 114 41.22 -23.59 -20.50
N ALA A 115 41.54 -23.38 -21.79
CA ALA A 115 42.02 -24.44 -22.68
C ALA A 115 43.52 -24.70 -22.48
N GLY A 116 44.32 -23.64 -22.35
CA GLY A 116 45.77 -23.73 -22.18
C GLY A 116 46.19 -24.51 -20.93
N ASP A 117 45.56 -24.24 -19.79
CA ASP A 117 45.92 -24.91 -18.52
C ASP A 117 45.56 -26.40 -18.51
N ARG A 118 44.47 -26.80 -19.18
CA ARG A 118 44.07 -28.21 -19.28
C ARG A 118 44.94 -28.98 -20.27
N GLU A 119 45.41 -28.32 -21.32
CA GLU A 119 46.38 -28.90 -22.26
C GLU A 119 47.76 -29.02 -21.62
N ALA A 120 48.21 -28.00 -20.87
CA ALA A 120 49.45 -28.03 -20.10
C ALA A 120 49.47 -29.16 -19.06
N VAL A 121 48.40 -29.32 -18.26
CA VAL A 121 48.32 -30.42 -17.28
C VAL A 121 48.28 -31.80 -17.95
N ARG A 122 47.67 -31.92 -19.14
CA ARG A 122 47.71 -33.18 -19.90
C ARG A 122 49.11 -33.47 -20.45
N GLU A 123 49.81 -32.45 -20.89
CA GLU A 123 51.17 -32.55 -21.42
C GLU A 123 52.17 -32.91 -20.30
N GLU A 124 52.02 -32.33 -19.11
CA GLU A 124 52.78 -32.70 -17.91
C GLU A 124 52.49 -34.14 -17.45
N LEU A 125 51.21 -34.57 -17.45
CA LEU A 125 50.86 -35.95 -17.11
C LEU A 125 51.39 -36.96 -18.15
N ALA A 126 51.38 -36.58 -19.44
CA ALA A 126 51.97 -37.37 -20.51
C ALA A 126 53.50 -37.47 -20.37
N MET A 127 54.16 -36.37 -19.99
CA MET A 127 55.59 -36.35 -19.68
C MET A 127 55.91 -37.23 -18.46
N ALA A 128 55.15 -37.12 -17.36
CA ALA A 128 55.32 -37.97 -16.18
C ALA A 128 55.09 -39.46 -16.51
N SER A 129 54.08 -39.79 -17.32
CA SER A 129 53.86 -41.15 -17.82
C SER A 129 55.03 -41.65 -18.67
N SER A 130 55.59 -40.80 -19.53
CA SER A 130 56.77 -41.17 -20.34
C SER A 130 58.01 -41.39 -19.47
N GLU A 131 58.17 -40.60 -18.40
CA GLU A 131 59.31 -40.70 -17.49
C GLU A 131 59.21 -41.95 -16.60
N THR A 132 58.01 -42.30 -16.10
CA THR A 132 57.81 -43.58 -15.40
C THR A 132 58.12 -44.78 -16.28
N THR A 133 57.79 -44.71 -17.58
CA THR A 133 58.12 -45.75 -18.55
C THR A 133 59.63 -45.86 -18.73
N ARG A 134 60.34 -44.74 -18.91
CA ARG A 134 61.81 -44.70 -18.99
C ARG A 134 62.50 -45.27 -17.75
N LEU A 135 62.02 -44.93 -16.56
CA LEU A 135 62.57 -45.45 -15.30
C LEU A 135 62.34 -46.96 -15.17
N THR A 136 61.20 -47.46 -15.64
CA THR A 136 60.91 -48.90 -15.64
C THR A 136 61.85 -49.63 -16.61
N GLU A 137 62.01 -49.13 -17.84
CA GLU A 137 62.95 -49.69 -18.81
C GLU A 137 64.40 -49.64 -18.32
N ALA A 138 64.80 -48.57 -17.60
CA ALA A 138 66.12 -48.47 -17.00
C ALA A 138 66.33 -49.49 -15.87
N ASN A 139 65.31 -49.74 -15.04
CA ASN A 139 65.36 -50.78 -14.01
C ASN A 139 65.46 -52.18 -14.62
N ASP A 140 64.72 -52.47 -15.69
CA ASP A 140 64.79 -53.76 -16.38
C ASP A 140 66.19 -53.99 -16.95
N ARG A 141 66.81 -52.97 -17.57
CA ARG A 141 68.21 -53.03 -18.04
C ARG A 141 69.20 -53.26 -16.89
N LEU A 142 68.99 -52.67 -15.72
CA LEU A 142 69.84 -52.92 -14.55
C LEU A 142 69.72 -54.37 -14.05
N VAL A 143 68.52 -54.94 -14.07
CA VAL A 143 68.29 -56.35 -13.72
C VAL A 143 69.00 -57.26 -14.73
N GLU A 144 68.87 -57.00 -16.03
CA GLU A 144 69.56 -57.76 -17.08
C GLU A 144 71.09 -57.71 -16.90
N LEU A 145 71.67 -56.51 -16.76
CA LEU A 145 73.11 -56.33 -16.53
C LEU A 145 73.59 -57.03 -15.25
N ARG A 146 72.79 -57.01 -14.18
CA ARG A 146 73.09 -57.74 -12.94
C ARG A 146 73.14 -59.24 -13.19
N THR A 147 72.16 -59.80 -13.89
CA THR A 147 72.16 -61.25 -14.19
C THR A 147 73.33 -61.64 -15.10
N GLU A 148 73.70 -60.78 -16.06
CA GLU A 148 74.86 -61.00 -16.92
C GLU A 148 76.18 -60.98 -16.12
N LEU A 149 76.33 -60.03 -15.18
CA LEU A 149 77.48 -59.99 -14.28
C LEU A 149 77.54 -61.22 -13.38
N GLU A 150 76.43 -61.65 -12.80
CA GLU A 150 76.35 -62.88 -11.98
C GLU A 150 76.78 -64.11 -12.79
N GLN A 151 76.34 -64.23 -14.05
CA GLN A 151 76.75 -65.30 -14.97
C GLN A 151 78.24 -65.23 -15.31
N ARG A 152 78.78 -64.03 -15.59
CA ARG A 152 80.20 -63.83 -15.87
C ARG A 152 81.07 -64.19 -14.66
N VAL A 153 80.67 -63.81 -13.45
CA VAL A 153 81.37 -64.19 -12.21
C VAL A 153 81.31 -65.70 -11.98
N ALA A 154 80.17 -66.34 -12.23
CA ALA A 154 80.04 -67.81 -12.17
C ALA A 154 80.93 -68.51 -13.21
N GLN A 155 81.09 -67.91 -14.40
CA GLN A 155 81.97 -68.44 -15.44
C GLN A 155 83.45 -68.27 -15.07
N GLU A 156 83.84 -67.11 -14.55
CA GLU A 156 85.23 -66.85 -14.12
C GLU A 156 85.62 -67.69 -12.90
N THR A 157 84.74 -67.87 -11.93
CA THR A 157 84.98 -68.77 -10.79
C THR A 157 85.17 -70.23 -11.24
N LYS A 158 84.38 -70.68 -12.23
CA LYS A 158 84.57 -72.00 -12.84
C LYS A 158 85.90 -72.10 -13.59
N ARG A 159 86.28 -71.06 -14.33
CA ARG A 159 87.59 -70.99 -15.02
C ARG A 159 88.76 -71.03 -14.03
N ALA A 160 88.68 -70.27 -12.94
CA ALA A 160 89.66 -70.27 -11.86
C ALA A 160 89.80 -71.67 -11.25
N ALA A 161 88.70 -72.34 -10.91
CA ALA A 161 88.73 -73.70 -10.39
C ALA A 161 89.34 -74.72 -11.38
N THR A 162 89.07 -74.57 -12.69
CA THR A 162 89.71 -75.42 -13.71
C THR A 162 91.21 -75.14 -13.85
N LEU A 163 91.62 -73.88 -13.79
CA LEU A 163 93.04 -73.50 -13.83
C LEU A 163 93.78 -74.02 -12.59
N GLU A 164 93.19 -73.89 -11.40
CA GLU A 164 93.72 -74.45 -10.16
C GLU A 164 93.91 -75.97 -10.25
N ALA A 165 92.93 -76.71 -10.77
CA ALA A 165 93.07 -78.15 -11.01
C ALA A 165 94.20 -78.47 -12.00
N THR A 166 94.31 -77.71 -13.10
CA THR A 166 95.40 -77.90 -14.07
C THR A 166 96.78 -77.57 -13.48
N ILE A 167 96.88 -76.58 -12.59
CA ILE A 167 98.13 -76.25 -11.89
C ILE A 167 98.56 -77.42 -11.00
N VAL A 168 97.63 -78.05 -10.26
CA VAL A 168 97.91 -79.22 -9.42
C VAL A 168 98.37 -80.43 -10.25
N ASP A 169 97.70 -80.70 -11.37
CA ASP A 169 98.08 -81.77 -12.31
C ASP A 169 99.46 -81.50 -12.95
N LEU A 170 99.72 -80.25 -13.34
CA LEU A 170 101.00 -79.84 -13.89
C LEU A 170 102.13 -79.88 -12.84
N GLN A 171 101.86 -79.60 -11.56
CA GLN A 171 102.80 -79.71 -10.45
C GLN A 171 103.14 -81.16 -10.10
N THR A 172 102.18 -82.08 -10.15
CA THR A 172 102.42 -83.51 -9.94
C THR A 172 103.23 -84.12 -11.08
N GLN A 173 102.94 -83.75 -12.33
CA GLN A 173 103.78 -84.07 -13.48
C GLN A 173 105.19 -83.46 -13.40
N ALA A 174 105.40 -82.43 -12.57
CA ALA A 174 106.72 -81.80 -12.40
C ALA A 174 107.70 -82.65 -11.61
N GLN A 175 107.16 -83.49 -10.74
CA GLN A 175 107.95 -84.37 -9.88
C GLN A 175 108.56 -85.55 -10.66
N THR A 176 108.15 -85.77 -11.91
CA THR A 176 108.59 -86.89 -12.77
C THR A 176 109.24 -86.46 -14.08
N ALA A 177 109.38 -85.15 -14.35
CA ALA A 177 109.73 -84.60 -15.65
C ALA A 177 111.22 -84.30 -15.83
N THR A 178 111.69 -84.36 -17.08
CA THR A 178 113.05 -83.98 -17.46
C THR A 178 113.25 -82.45 -17.46
N PRO A 179 114.50 -81.92 -17.39
CA PRO A 179 114.75 -80.47 -17.30
C PRO A 179 114.10 -79.64 -18.42
N ALA A 180 113.98 -80.18 -19.63
CA ALA A 180 113.39 -79.49 -20.77
C ALA A 180 111.85 -79.33 -20.65
N GLU A 181 111.16 -80.36 -20.19
CA GLU A 181 109.69 -80.35 -19.99
C GLU A 181 109.30 -79.42 -18.83
N SER A 182 110.20 -79.25 -17.85
CA SER A 182 109.99 -78.32 -16.74
C SER A 182 110.01 -76.85 -17.16
N ALA A 183 110.86 -76.48 -18.13
CA ALA A 183 110.95 -75.11 -18.64
C ALA A 183 109.73 -74.72 -19.47
N GLU A 184 109.22 -75.63 -20.32
CA GLU A 184 108.02 -75.37 -21.13
C GLU A 184 106.78 -75.18 -20.23
N ARG A 185 106.66 -75.95 -19.14
CA ARG A 185 105.58 -75.78 -18.17
C ARG A 185 105.66 -74.45 -17.42
N VAL A 186 106.86 -74.04 -16.99
CA VAL A 186 107.05 -72.73 -16.34
C VAL A 186 106.61 -71.61 -17.28
N ALA A 187 106.99 -71.67 -18.57
CA ALA A 187 106.55 -70.70 -19.56
C ALA A 187 105.02 -70.68 -19.76
N ARG A 188 104.34 -71.84 -19.75
CA ARG A 188 102.86 -71.90 -19.82
C ARG A 188 102.20 -71.29 -18.58
N LEU A 189 102.75 -71.52 -17.38
CA LEU A 189 102.22 -70.94 -16.14
C LEU A 189 102.45 -69.44 -16.07
N GLU A 190 103.62 -68.96 -16.49
CA GLU A 190 103.92 -67.52 -16.58
C GLU A 190 102.96 -66.83 -17.55
N ALA A 191 102.65 -67.45 -18.69
CA ALA A 191 101.64 -66.94 -19.63
C ALA A 191 100.23 -66.90 -19.02
N ALA A 192 99.80 -67.96 -18.33
CA ALA A 192 98.49 -67.99 -17.66
C ALA A 192 98.38 -66.95 -16.53
N VAL A 193 99.44 -66.75 -15.74
CA VAL A 193 99.50 -65.71 -14.71
C VAL A 193 99.45 -64.31 -15.33
N ALA A 194 100.10 -64.09 -16.47
CA ALA A 194 100.05 -62.84 -17.20
C ALA A 194 98.63 -62.55 -17.76
N GLU A 195 97.94 -63.56 -18.28
CA GLU A 195 96.53 -63.43 -18.72
C GLU A 195 95.59 -63.09 -17.56
N LEU A 196 95.75 -63.75 -16.40
CA LEU A 196 94.96 -63.46 -15.20
C LEU A 196 95.21 -62.04 -14.67
N HIS A 197 96.47 -61.58 -14.66
CA HIS A 197 96.78 -60.19 -14.29
C HIS A 197 96.18 -59.18 -15.26
N ALA A 198 96.26 -59.44 -16.57
CA ALA A 198 95.64 -58.58 -17.58
C ALA A 198 94.11 -58.52 -17.40
N GLY A 199 93.48 -59.66 -17.10
CA GLY A 199 92.06 -59.76 -16.77
C GLY A 199 91.70 -58.97 -15.50
N ALA A 200 92.48 -59.10 -14.43
CA ALA A 200 92.26 -58.36 -13.19
C ALA A 200 92.34 -56.83 -13.38
N VAL A 201 93.34 -56.36 -14.14
CA VAL A 201 93.49 -54.94 -14.48
C VAL A 201 92.32 -54.44 -15.34
N ALA A 202 91.86 -55.25 -16.29
CA ALA A 202 90.68 -54.92 -17.11
C ALA A 202 89.39 -54.84 -16.26
N TRP A 203 89.21 -55.78 -15.32
CA TRP A 203 88.09 -55.76 -14.37
C TRP A 203 88.13 -54.56 -13.44
N GLU A 204 89.30 -54.20 -12.91
CA GLU A 204 89.46 -53.01 -12.06
C GLU A 204 89.10 -51.72 -12.81
N LYS A 205 89.51 -51.62 -14.09
CA LYS A 205 89.13 -50.49 -14.95
C LYS A 205 87.62 -50.45 -15.19
N ALA A 206 86.99 -51.58 -15.52
CA ALA A 206 85.55 -51.66 -15.74
C ALA A 206 84.74 -51.34 -14.47
N TYR A 207 85.22 -51.78 -13.30
CA TYR A 207 84.60 -51.47 -12.02
C TYR A 207 84.64 -49.97 -11.72
N ARG A 208 85.80 -49.33 -11.93
CA ARG A 208 85.96 -47.88 -11.76
C ARG A 208 85.05 -47.07 -12.69
N GLU A 209 84.87 -47.52 -13.94
CA GLU A 209 83.94 -46.89 -14.88
C GLU A 209 82.47 -47.03 -14.42
N LEU A 210 82.10 -48.15 -13.81
CA LEU A 210 80.77 -48.33 -13.22
C LEU A 210 80.56 -47.46 -11.98
N GLU A 211 81.56 -47.31 -11.11
CA GLU A 211 81.51 -46.41 -9.95
C GLU A 211 81.30 -44.95 -10.38
N GLU A 212 82.02 -44.49 -11.41
CA GLU A 212 81.87 -43.14 -11.94
C GLU A 212 80.47 -42.91 -12.53
N ARG A 213 79.94 -43.90 -13.26
CA ARG A 213 78.56 -43.86 -13.79
C ARG A 213 77.50 -43.85 -12.69
N LEU A 214 77.70 -44.63 -11.62
CA LEU A 214 76.80 -44.65 -10.46
C LEU A 214 76.80 -43.30 -9.75
N ALA A 215 77.98 -42.71 -9.51
CA ALA A 215 78.10 -41.39 -8.90
C ALA A 215 77.41 -40.30 -9.74
N GLY A 216 77.55 -40.36 -11.08
CA GLY A 216 76.82 -39.48 -11.99
C GLY A 216 75.30 -39.65 -11.92
N ALA A 217 74.82 -40.89 -11.84
CA ALA A 217 73.39 -41.18 -11.69
C ALA A 217 72.84 -40.67 -10.33
N GLU A 218 73.59 -40.86 -9.24
CA GLU A 218 73.21 -40.36 -7.91
C GLU A 218 73.13 -38.82 -7.87
N SER A 219 74.06 -38.12 -8.53
CA SER A 219 74.01 -36.66 -8.67
C SER A 219 72.76 -36.21 -9.42
N SER A 220 72.45 -36.83 -10.55
CA SER A 220 71.26 -36.50 -11.35
C SER A 220 69.95 -36.77 -10.58
N ARG A 221 69.90 -37.86 -9.77
CA ARG A 221 68.77 -38.14 -8.89
C ARG A 221 68.59 -37.05 -7.83
N ALA A 222 69.67 -36.62 -7.18
CA ALA A 222 69.62 -35.57 -6.18
C ALA A 222 69.11 -34.23 -6.76
N GLU A 223 69.53 -33.88 -7.99
CA GLU A 223 69.04 -32.69 -8.70
C GLU A 223 67.54 -32.79 -9.01
N LEU A 224 67.07 -33.96 -9.46
CA LEU A 224 65.64 -34.19 -9.72
C LEU A 224 64.81 -34.18 -8.43
N GLU A 225 65.31 -34.75 -7.34
CA GLU A 225 64.65 -34.71 -6.02
C GLU A 225 64.52 -33.28 -5.52
N GLN A 226 65.56 -32.45 -5.70
CA GLN A 226 65.52 -31.04 -5.35
C GLN A 226 64.51 -30.26 -6.21
N SER A 227 64.52 -30.47 -7.52
CA SER A 227 63.56 -29.85 -8.45
C SER A 227 62.11 -30.22 -8.09
N LEU A 228 61.86 -31.50 -7.82
CA LEU A 228 60.56 -31.99 -7.38
C LEU A 228 60.14 -31.34 -6.05
N GLY A 229 61.07 -31.20 -5.10
CA GLY A 229 60.82 -30.48 -3.84
C GLY A 229 60.37 -29.04 -4.08
N HIS A 230 61.07 -28.30 -4.96
CA HIS A 230 60.69 -26.93 -5.31
C HIS A 230 59.29 -26.84 -5.95
N GLU A 231 58.93 -27.77 -6.84
CA GLU A 231 57.60 -27.79 -7.47
C GLU A 231 56.48 -28.18 -6.51
N VAL A 232 56.76 -29.06 -5.53
CA VAL A 232 55.83 -29.39 -4.45
C VAL A 232 55.58 -28.16 -3.57
N ASP A 233 56.62 -27.42 -3.20
CA ASP A 233 56.51 -26.19 -2.41
C ASP A 233 55.77 -25.10 -3.18
N ARG A 234 56.07 -24.94 -4.47
CA ARG A 234 55.35 -24.01 -5.36
C ARG A 234 53.86 -24.36 -5.46
N SER A 235 53.54 -25.64 -5.64
CA SER A 235 52.16 -26.14 -5.69
C SER A 235 51.43 -25.96 -4.35
N ALA A 236 52.14 -26.03 -3.22
CA ALA A 236 51.58 -25.74 -1.91
C ALA A 236 51.30 -24.23 -1.74
N SER A 237 52.21 -23.36 -2.18
CA SER A 237 52.02 -21.90 -2.18
C SER A 237 50.82 -21.48 -3.03
N LEU A 238 50.72 -22.00 -4.26
CA LEU A 238 49.59 -21.69 -5.16
C LEU A 238 48.25 -22.16 -4.58
N ARG A 239 48.21 -23.32 -3.91
CA ARG A 239 47.00 -23.79 -3.21
C ARG A 239 46.60 -22.89 -2.06
N ALA A 240 47.57 -22.37 -1.29
CA ALA A 240 47.31 -21.42 -0.22
C ALA A 240 46.76 -20.09 -0.79
N GLU A 241 47.36 -19.56 -1.86
CA GLU A 241 46.88 -18.37 -2.54
C GLU A 241 45.45 -18.55 -3.07
N LEU A 242 45.15 -19.69 -3.73
CA LEU A 242 43.81 -20.01 -4.21
C LEU A 242 42.78 -20.00 -3.07
N ALA A 243 43.10 -20.63 -1.93
CA ALA A 243 42.22 -20.63 -0.77
C ALA A 243 41.93 -19.20 -0.27
N THR A 244 42.94 -18.31 -0.23
CA THR A 244 42.71 -16.91 0.14
C THR A 244 41.83 -16.15 -0.85
N VAL A 245 41.94 -16.47 -2.15
CA VAL A 245 41.09 -15.86 -3.19
C VAL A 245 39.66 -16.38 -3.09
N GLU A 246 39.47 -17.66 -2.80
CA GLU A 246 38.16 -18.25 -2.57
C GLU A 246 37.47 -17.65 -1.33
N ASP A 247 38.19 -17.46 -0.23
CA ASP A 247 37.67 -16.78 0.97
C ASP A 247 37.25 -15.34 0.66
N ARG A 248 38.06 -14.60 -0.11
CA ARG A 248 37.71 -13.25 -0.56
C ARG A 248 36.47 -13.24 -1.45
N ARG A 249 36.33 -14.22 -2.36
CA ARG A 249 35.16 -14.35 -3.23
C ARG A 249 33.90 -14.63 -2.41
N VAL A 250 33.95 -15.56 -1.47
CA VAL A 250 32.80 -15.88 -0.59
C VAL A 250 32.41 -14.65 0.26
N SER A 251 33.39 -13.92 0.79
CA SER A 251 33.12 -12.67 1.52
C SER A 251 32.52 -11.57 0.63
N ALA A 252 32.92 -11.49 -0.63
CA ALA A 252 32.35 -10.56 -1.61
C ALA A 252 30.90 -10.94 -1.96
N GLU A 253 30.63 -12.23 -2.20
CA GLU A 253 29.27 -12.75 -2.44
C GLU A 253 28.33 -12.50 -1.26
N ALA A 254 28.83 -12.67 -0.03
CA ALA A 254 28.08 -12.30 1.16
C ALA A 254 27.78 -10.79 1.21
N SER A 255 28.75 -9.94 0.88
CA SER A 255 28.56 -8.48 0.83
C SER A 255 27.55 -8.06 -0.25
N ASP A 256 27.59 -8.71 -1.43
CA ASP A 256 26.62 -8.49 -2.50
C ASP A 256 25.21 -8.92 -2.11
N SER A 257 25.06 -10.04 -1.39
CA SER A 257 23.76 -10.48 -0.89
C SER A 257 23.13 -9.46 0.09
N VAL A 258 23.97 -8.87 0.96
CA VAL A 258 23.54 -7.81 1.89
C VAL A 258 23.16 -6.54 1.12
N ARG A 259 23.91 -6.18 0.07
CA ARG A 259 23.57 -5.04 -0.78
C ARG A 259 22.21 -5.21 -1.46
N ILE A 260 21.94 -6.40 -2.02
CA ILE A 260 20.65 -6.72 -2.66
C ILE A 260 19.51 -6.60 -1.64
N GLU A 261 19.68 -7.13 -0.43
CA GLU A 261 18.66 -7.01 0.63
C GLU A 261 18.39 -5.54 1.01
N LEU A 262 19.44 -4.72 1.08
CA LEU A 262 19.30 -3.29 1.35
C LEU A 262 18.60 -2.54 0.21
N GLU A 263 18.91 -2.87 -1.05
CA GLU A 263 18.23 -2.31 -2.22
C GLU A 263 16.73 -2.68 -2.23
N GLU A 264 16.38 -3.93 -1.92
CA GLU A 264 14.97 -4.34 -1.77
C GLU A 264 14.26 -3.62 -0.61
N ARG A 265 14.96 -3.40 0.51
CA ARG A 265 14.41 -2.62 1.64
C ARG A 265 14.21 -1.16 1.26
N LEU A 266 15.13 -0.56 0.53
CA LEU A 266 15.00 0.81 0.02
C LEU A 266 13.83 0.92 -0.96
N SER A 267 13.65 -0.04 -1.89
CA SER A 267 12.50 -0.07 -2.79
C SER A 267 11.17 -0.08 -2.03
N ARG A 268 11.05 -0.94 -1.01
CA ARG A 268 9.87 -0.99 -0.13
C ARG A 268 9.61 0.31 0.62
N VAL A 269 10.67 0.99 1.08
CA VAL A 269 10.54 2.30 1.73
C VAL A 269 10.08 3.37 0.74
N CYS A 270 10.62 3.38 -0.48
CA CYS A 270 10.20 4.31 -1.53
C CYS A 270 8.73 4.11 -1.94
N GLU A 271 8.29 2.85 -2.10
CA GLU A 271 6.88 2.52 -2.36
C GLU A 271 5.95 2.97 -1.21
N ARG A 272 6.40 2.82 0.04
CA ARG A 272 5.61 3.29 1.18
C ARG A 272 5.56 4.81 1.25
N ALA A 273 6.64 5.50 0.91
CA ALA A 273 6.69 6.95 0.87
C ALA A 273 5.74 7.52 -0.19
N SER A 274 5.76 6.97 -1.42
CA SER A 274 4.84 7.41 -2.48
C SER A 274 3.37 7.13 -2.15
N ALA A 275 3.08 6.00 -1.48
CA ALA A 275 1.74 5.72 -0.98
C ALA A 275 1.28 6.74 0.08
N LEU A 276 2.16 7.13 1.01
CA LEU A 276 1.87 8.15 2.02
C LEU A 276 1.68 9.54 1.39
N GLU A 277 2.47 9.90 0.37
CA GLU A 277 2.29 11.14 -0.38
C GLU A 277 0.92 11.18 -1.07
N ALA A 278 0.48 10.07 -1.66
CA ALA A 278 -0.86 9.95 -2.25
C ALA A 278 -1.98 10.07 -1.20
N GLU A 279 -1.82 9.47 -0.02
CA GLU A 279 -2.77 9.62 1.11
C GLU A 279 -2.85 11.08 1.59
N VAL A 280 -1.71 11.79 1.66
CA VAL A 280 -1.66 13.21 2.04
C VAL A 280 -2.38 14.07 0.99
N ALA A 281 -2.11 13.86 -0.30
CA ALA A 281 -2.77 14.57 -1.39
C ALA A 281 -4.30 14.36 -1.37
N ALA A 282 -4.76 13.11 -1.18
CA ALA A 282 -6.18 12.81 -1.02
C ALA A 282 -6.78 13.51 0.22
N GLY A 283 -6.02 13.61 1.31
CA GLY A 283 -6.39 14.36 2.51
C GLY A 283 -6.54 15.88 2.25
N GLU A 284 -5.69 16.46 1.42
CA GLU A 284 -5.78 17.86 1.01
C GLU A 284 -7.00 18.14 0.11
N GLU A 285 -7.29 17.25 -0.84
CA GLU A 285 -8.51 17.32 -1.66
C GLU A 285 -9.78 17.26 -0.80
N LEU A 286 -9.83 16.34 0.17
CA LEU A 286 -10.94 16.26 1.12
C LEU A 286 -11.09 17.55 1.94
N ARG A 287 -9.98 18.13 2.43
CA ARG A 287 -10.02 19.41 3.15
C ARG A 287 -10.52 20.55 2.26
N ALA A 288 -10.10 20.60 0.99
CA ALA A 288 -10.58 21.58 0.02
C ALA A 288 -12.09 21.42 -0.25
N SER A 289 -12.57 20.19 -0.43
CA SER A 289 -14.00 19.88 -0.59
C SER A 289 -14.83 20.28 0.64
N VAL A 290 -14.31 20.04 1.85
CA VAL A 290 -14.94 20.49 3.10
C VAL A 290 -14.96 22.01 3.20
N ALA A 291 -13.88 22.70 2.80
CA ALA A 291 -13.83 24.16 2.79
C ALA A 291 -14.85 24.75 1.80
N ALA A 292 -14.95 24.20 0.59
CA ALA A 292 -15.95 24.58 -0.40
C ALA A 292 -17.39 24.33 0.09
N SER A 293 -17.63 23.21 0.75
CA SER A 293 -18.93 22.90 1.35
C SER A 293 -19.28 23.89 2.48
N LYS A 294 -18.30 24.31 3.30
CA LYS A 294 -18.49 25.33 4.33
C LYS A 294 -18.80 26.71 3.73
N SER A 295 -18.11 27.13 2.67
CA SER A 295 -18.40 28.40 2.01
C SER A 295 -19.78 28.39 1.34
N ALA A 296 -20.16 27.29 0.69
CA ALA A 296 -21.50 27.14 0.11
C ALA A 296 -22.60 27.19 1.18
N ARG A 297 -22.37 26.57 2.34
CA ARG A 297 -23.30 26.65 3.48
C ARG A 297 -23.41 28.08 4.01
N ALA A 298 -22.30 28.79 4.16
CA ALA A 298 -22.32 30.18 4.62
C ALA A 298 -23.09 31.10 3.64
N GLU A 299 -22.93 30.89 2.34
CA GLU A 299 -23.70 31.62 1.32
C GLU A 299 -25.20 31.31 1.39
N LEU A 300 -25.58 30.04 1.57
CA LEU A 300 -26.97 29.64 1.77
C LEU A 300 -27.57 30.25 3.05
N GLU A 301 -26.82 30.28 4.14
CA GLU A 301 -27.24 30.90 5.41
C GLU A 301 -27.44 32.43 5.22
N GLN A 302 -26.57 33.10 4.48
CA GLN A 302 -26.73 34.52 4.15
C GLN A 302 -27.97 34.77 3.28
N ARG A 303 -28.20 33.95 2.25
CA ARG A 303 -29.40 34.04 1.39
C ARG A 303 -30.68 33.81 2.20
N LEU A 304 -30.66 32.85 3.15
CA LEU A 304 -31.78 32.61 4.05
C LEU A 304 -32.07 33.81 4.95
N GLN A 305 -31.03 34.43 5.52
CA GLN A 305 -31.17 35.66 6.32
C GLN A 305 -31.79 36.79 5.48
N GLN A 306 -31.28 37.03 4.27
CA GLN A 306 -31.82 38.04 3.37
C GLN A 306 -33.29 37.76 3.01
N ALA A 307 -33.64 36.52 2.69
CA ALA A 307 -35.02 36.12 2.41
C ALA A 307 -35.93 36.32 3.63
N SER A 308 -35.43 36.06 4.84
CA SER A 308 -36.19 36.28 6.08
C SER A 308 -36.43 37.77 6.36
N GLU A 309 -35.49 38.65 6.05
CA GLU A 309 -35.66 40.10 6.13
C GLU A 309 -36.64 40.61 5.09
N GLN A 310 -36.54 40.12 3.86
CA GLN A 310 -37.51 40.42 2.80
C GLN A 310 -38.93 40.00 3.22
N LEU A 311 -39.09 38.81 3.79
CA LEU A 311 -40.38 38.35 4.29
C LEU A 311 -40.93 39.28 5.39
N ARG A 312 -40.10 39.63 6.39
CA ARG A 312 -40.51 40.58 7.44
C ARG A 312 -40.93 41.94 6.88
N SER A 313 -40.21 42.45 5.89
CA SER A 313 -40.55 43.72 5.21
C SER A 313 -41.87 43.61 4.42
N ALA A 314 -42.12 42.47 3.78
CA ALA A 314 -43.37 42.21 3.07
C ALA A 314 -44.54 42.08 4.05
N GLU A 315 -44.33 41.42 5.19
CA GLU A 315 -45.31 41.32 6.27
C GLU A 315 -45.65 42.69 6.87
N SER A 316 -44.67 43.58 7.07
CA SER A 316 -44.94 44.93 7.56
C SER A 316 -45.74 45.76 6.54
N VAL A 317 -45.41 45.66 5.25
CA VAL A 317 -46.18 46.32 4.19
C VAL A 317 -47.60 45.77 4.13
N ARG A 318 -47.76 44.44 4.26
CA ARG A 318 -49.10 43.82 4.31
C ARG A 318 -49.91 44.36 5.48
N ALA A 319 -49.31 44.45 6.68
CA ALA A 319 -49.99 45.00 7.86
C ALA A 319 -50.40 46.48 7.66
N GLU A 320 -49.54 47.30 7.05
CA GLU A 320 -49.87 48.70 6.73
C GLU A 320 -51.03 48.78 5.73
N LEU A 321 -51.04 47.93 4.70
CA LEU A 321 -52.14 47.85 3.74
C LEU A 321 -53.45 47.38 4.37
N GLU A 322 -53.40 46.40 5.27
CA GLU A 322 -54.55 45.94 6.05
C GLU A 322 -55.11 47.07 6.93
N GLU A 323 -54.27 47.86 7.60
CA GLU A 323 -54.69 49.02 8.40
C GLU A 323 -55.29 50.14 7.51
N ARG A 324 -54.70 50.40 6.34
CA ARG A 324 -55.24 51.36 5.37
C ARG A 324 -56.59 50.91 4.82
N LEU A 325 -56.74 49.63 4.51
CA LEU A 325 -58.00 49.04 4.07
C LEU A 325 -59.06 49.19 5.17
N ALA A 326 -58.72 48.85 6.42
CA ALA A 326 -59.62 49.01 7.57
C ALA A 326 -60.08 50.47 7.70
N ARG A 327 -59.16 51.43 7.68
CA ARG A 327 -59.49 52.87 7.70
C ARG A 327 -60.40 53.28 6.54
N ALA A 328 -60.12 52.82 5.33
CA ALA A 328 -60.95 53.11 4.16
C ALA A 328 -62.35 52.50 4.29
N THR A 329 -62.47 51.27 4.82
CA THR A 329 -63.77 50.64 5.06
C THR A 329 -64.59 51.37 6.13
N THR A 330 -63.96 51.82 7.23
CA THR A 330 -64.64 52.65 8.24
C THR A 330 -65.08 53.99 7.66
N GLY A 331 -64.19 54.68 6.94
CA GLY A 331 -64.52 55.95 6.28
C GLY A 331 -65.62 55.81 5.22
N ALA A 332 -65.65 54.70 4.47
CA ALA A 332 -66.73 54.41 3.54
C ALA A 332 -68.07 54.20 4.26
N ALA A 333 -68.07 53.48 5.40
CA ALA A 333 -69.27 53.29 6.22
C ALA A 333 -69.77 54.63 6.82
N GLU A 334 -68.87 55.50 7.28
CA GLU A 334 -69.21 56.84 7.74
C GLU A 334 -69.82 57.69 6.61
N LEU A 335 -69.18 57.72 5.44
CA LEU A 335 -69.72 58.41 4.26
C LEU A 335 -71.10 57.88 3.88
N GLN A 336 -71.29 56.56 3.91
CA GLN A 336 -72.58 55.93 3.63
C GLN A 336 -73.65 56.33 4.67
N ALA A 337 -73.29 56.43 5.95
CA ALA A 337 -74.17 56.94 7.00
C ALA A 337 -74.51 58.42 6.80
N THR A 338 -73.54 59.27 6.43
CA THR A 338 -73.79 60.68 6.13
C THR A 338 -74.66 60.85 4.89
N ALA A 339 -74.47 60.04 3.85
CA ALA A 339 -75.31 60.03 2.66
C ALA A 339 -76.76 59.64 3.01
N ALA A 340 -76.95 58.59 3.82
CA ALA A 340 -78.27 58.18 4.29
C ALA A 340 -78.94 59.28 5.15
N ALA A 341 -78.19 59.95 6.03
CA ALA A 341 -78.69 61.07 6.81
C ALA A 341 -79.06 62.27 5.92
N ALA A 342 -78.26 62.57 4.89
CA ALA A 342 -78.57 63.61 3.91
C ALA A 342 -79.82 63.27 3.08
N GLU A 343 -80.02 62.00 2.72
CA GLU A 343 -81.25 61.53 2.07
C GLU A 343 -82.47 61.65 2.99
N GLN A 344 -82.35 61.30 4.28
CA GLN A 344 -83.41 61.51 5.27
C GLN A 344 -83.74 63.00 5.43
N LEU A 345 -82.73 63.87 5.50
CA LEU A 345 -82.92 65.32 5.55
C LEU A 345 -83.65 65.81 4.29
N ARG A 346 -83.23 65.39 3.09
CA ARG A 346 -83.94 65.72 1.83
C ARG A 346 -85.38 65.23 1.84
N ALA A 347 -85.64 64.01 2.30
CA ALA A 347 -86.99 63.47 2.42
C ALA A 347 -87.85 64.29 3.40
N SER A 348 -87.29 64.69 4.55
CA SER A 348 -87.97 65.54 5.53
C SER A 348 -88.23 66.95 5.00
N ALA A 349 -87.29 67.52 4.24
CA ALA A 349 -87.43 68.82 3.60
C ALA A 349 -88.56 68.78 2.57
N LEU A 350 -88.59 67.76 1.69
CA LEU A 350 -89.66 67.54 0.73
C LEU A 350 -91.02 67.36 1.43
N ALA A 351 -91.07 66.58 2.51
CA ALA A 351 -92.29 66.40 3.31
C ALA A 351 -92.75 67.73 3.94
N SER A 352 -91.82 68.57 4.40
CA SER A 352 -92.12 69.90 4.94
C SER A 352 -92.61 70.87 3.86
N GLU A 353 -92.05 70.80 2.64
CA GLU A 353 -92.52 71.57 1.49
C GLU A 353 -93.92 71.15 1.06
N GLN A 354 -94.19 69.84 0.99
CA GLN A 354 -95.52 69.30 0.73
C GLN A 354 -96.53 69.71 1.80
N ALA A 355 -96.14 69.67 3.08
CA ALA A 355 -96.99 70.14 4.18
C ALA A 355 -97.27 71.65 4.07
N ARG A 356 -96.27 72.47 3.73
CA ARG A 356 -96.46 73.90 3.45
C ARG A 356 -97.39 74.14 2.27
N ALA A 357 -97.24 73.38 1.19
CA ALA A 357 -98.13 73.46 0.03
C ALA A 357 -99.58 73.07 0.38
N GLY A 358 -99.76 72.01 1.18
CA GLY A 358 -101.07 71.60 1.69
C GLY A 358 -101.70 72.66 2.59
N LEU A 359 -100.93 73.25 3.52
CA LEU A 359 -101.38 74.36 4.36
C LEU A 359 -101.73 75.60 3.53
N ALA A 360 -100.96 75.93 2.49
CA ALA A 360 -101.26 77.03 1.58
C ALA A 360 -102.58 76.79 0.83
N GLN A 361 -102.84 75.55 0.40
CA GLN A 361 -104.11 75.18 -0.22
C GLN A 361 -105.28 75.31 0.76
N GLN A 362 -105.10 74.89 2.02
CA GLN A 362 -106.09 75.08 3.08
C GLN A 362 -106.38 76.56 3.36
N LEU A 363 -105.34 77.40 3.44
CA LEU A 363 -105.50 78.85 3.58
C LEU A 363 -106.29 79.44 2.43
N ASN A 364 -105.96 79.09 1.18
CA ASN A 364 -106.72 79.55 0.01
C ASN A 364 -108.19 79.10 0.06
N SER A 365 -108.49 77.88 0.50
CA SER A 365 -109.89 77.44 0.68
C SER A 365 -110.62 78.20 1.78
N LEU A 366 -109.95 78.49 2.90
CA LEU A 366 -110.52 79.28 3.99
C LEU A 366 -110.73 80.75 3.60
N GLU A 367 -109.79 81.33 2.84
CA GLU A 367 -109.94 82.67 2.27
C GLU A 367 -111.12 82.73 1.30
N ALA A 368 -111.32 81.71 0.47
CA ALA A 368 -112.48 81.60 -0.41
C ALA A 368 -113.80 81.42 0.38
N GLU A 369 -113.78 80.62 1.47
CA GLU A 369 -114.93 80.50 2.38
C GLU A 369 -115.26 81.82 3.08
N LEU A 370 -114.24 82.57 3.51
CA LEU A 370 -114.38 83.90 4.09
C LEU A 370 -114.89 84.92 3.07
N SER A 371 -114.41 84.88 1.82
CA SER A 371 -114.93 85.75 0.77
C SER A 371 -116.39 85.47 0.52
N LYS A 372 -116.78 84.20 0.42
CA LYS A 372 -118.17 83.78 0.27
C LYS A 372 -119.03 84.20 1.45
N ARG A 373 -118.54 84.05 2.68
CA ARG A 373 -119.23 84.52 3.89
C ARG A 373 -119.38 86.04 3.93
N ASN A 374 -118.38 86.78 3.43
CA ASN A 374 -118.47 88.23 3.30
C ASN A 374 -119.47 88.64 2.22
N GLU A 375 -119.54 87.93 1.09
CA GLU A 375 -120.58 88.12 0.07
C GLU A 375 -121.98 87.82 0.64
N GLU A 376 -122.15 86.72 1.38
CA GLU A 376 -123.41 86.39 2.08
C GLU A 376 -123.81 87.48 3.09
N LEU A 377 -122.84 88.04 3.82
CA LEU A 377 -123.08 89.15 4.75
C LEU A 377 -123.47 90.45 4.02
N GLU A 378 -122.84 90.74 2.89
CA GLU A 378 -123.19 91.91 2.06
C GLU A 378 -124.56 91.75 1.40
N GLU A 379 -124.96 90.55 0.97
CA GLU A 379 -126.33 90.27 0.49
C GLU A 379 -127.38 90.45 1.61
N LEU A 380 -127.11 89.94 2.82
CA LEU A 380 -128.00 90.12 3.97
C LEU A 380 -128.10 91.59 4.39
N ARG A 381 -127.00 92.35 4.30
CA ARG A 381 -127.00 93.81 4.54
C ARG A 381 -127.78 94.56 3.46
N ALA A 382 -127.65 94.17 2.19
CA ALA A 382 -128.42 94.76 1.08
C ALA A 382 -129.92 94.47 1.22
N ALA A 383 -130.31 93.29 1.69
CA ALA A 383 -131.71 92.92 1.93
C ALA A 383 -132.38 93.70 3.08
N ALA A 384 -131.61 94.19 4.05
CA ALA A 384 -132.13 94.97 5.19
C ALA A 384 -132.34 96.46 4.87
N ALA A 385 -131.82 96.98 3.75
CA ALA A 385 -131.82 98.41 3.42
C ALA A 385 -133.06 98.89 2.62
N ALA A 386 -133.90 97.99 2.07
CA ALA A 386 -135.09 98.36 1.29
C ALA A 386 -136.37 98.28 2.14
N GLY A 387 -136.77 99.41 2.73
CA GLY A 387 -138.05 99.54 3.44
C GLY A 387 -139.28 99.58 2.52
N PRO A 388 -140.48 99.21 3.00
CA PRO A 388 -141.68 98.94 2.17
C PRO A 388 -142.23 100.14 1.36
N TRP A 389 -141.70 101.35 1.55
CA TRP A 389 -142.17 102.59 0.91
C TRP A 389 -141.14 103.24 -0.02
N ALA A 390 -140.04 102.54 -0.34
CA ALA A 390 -138.93 103.06 -1.15
C ALA A 390 -139.31 103.45 -2.60
N SER A 391 -140.46 102.98 -3.11
CA SER A 391 -140.96 103.24 -4.46
C SER A 391 -142.14 104.21 -4.55
N ALA A 392 -142.48 104.92 -3.46
CA ALA A 392 -143.61 105.87 -3.46
C ALA A 392 -143.28 107.17 -4.21
N GLU A 393 -144.08 107.52 -5.24
CA GLU A 393 -143.83 108.70 -6.08
C GLU A 393 -144.18 110.03 -5.39
N LYS A 394 -145.02 110.00 -4.34
CA LYS A 394 -145.41 111.17 -3.53
C LYS A 394 -145.64 110.75 -2.09
N HIS A 395 -145.36 111.64 -1.14
CA HIS A 395 -145.68 111.45 0.27
C HIS A 395 -146.29 112.70 0.90
N LEU A 396 -147.07 112.48 1.95
CA LEU A 396 -147.62 113.54 2.80
C LEU A 396 -146.66 113.86 3.93
N VAL A 397 -146.50 115.14 4.23
CA VAL A 397 -145.72 115.61 5.37
C VAL A 397 -146.65 116.35 6.32
N PHE A 398 -146.69 115.89 7.58
CA PHE A 398 -147.56 116.42 8.61
C PHE A 398 -146.80 117.45 9.47
N PHE A 399 -147.17 118.74 9.42
CA PHE A 399 -146.55 119.81 10.22
C PHE A 399 -147.45 120.21 11.42
N PRO A 400 -146.97 120.04 12.67
CA PRO A 400 -147.65 120.55 13.87
C PRO A 400 -147.34 122.03 14.12
N GLY A 401 -148.31 122.93 13.88
CA GLY A 401 -148.23 124.36 14.25
C GLY A 401 -148.96 124.67 15.57
N ALA A 402 -148.55 125.73 16.27
CA ALA A 402 -148.94 126.00 17.67
C ALA A 402 -150.46 126.18 17.93
N GLU A 403 -151.28 126.56 16.93
CA GLU A 403 -152.75 126.57 17.06
C GLU A 403 -153.52 125.97 15.85
N SER A 404 -152.85 125.40 14.83
CA SER A 404 -153.47 124.60 13.75
C SER A 404 -152.44 123.80 12.92
N TYR A 405 -152.84 122.65 12.37
CA TYR A 405 -151.98 121.74 11.58
C TYR A 405 -152.06 122.00 10.07
N GLU A 406 -150.94 121.87 9.36
CA GLU A 406 -150.85 122.00 7.90
C GLU A 406 -150.32 120.69 7.29
N LEU A 407 -151.01 120.17 6.26
CA LEU A 407 -150.59 118.99 5.51
C LEU A 407 -150.09 119.41 4.12
N VAL A 408 -148.85 119.04 3.80
CA VAL A 408 -148.20 119.41 2.53
C VAL A 408 -147.80 118.16 1.76
N TRP A 409 -148.14 118.13 0.48
CA TRP A 409 -147.69 117.09 -0.46
C TRP A 409 -146.27 117.38 -0.92
N ARG A 410 -145.40 116.37 -0.88
CA ARG A 410 -144.09 116.42 -1.52
C ARG A 410 -143.94 115.27 -2.50
N ASP A 411 -143.36 115.56 -3.65
CA ASP A 411 -143.00 114.55 -4.64
C ASP A 411 -141.75 113.78 -4.18
N GLY A 412 -141.72 112.48 -4.45
CA GLY A 412 -140.68 111.51 -4.03
C GLY A 412 -141.06 110.66 -2.81
N PRO A 413 -140.26 109.64 -2.47
CA PRO A 413 -140.50 108.78 -1.30
C PRO A 413 -140.26 109.53 0.02
N PRO A 414 -140.92 109.13 1.11
CA PRO A 414 -140.78 109.79 2.40
C PRO A 414 -139.34 109.67 2.93
N PRO A 415 -138.75 110.76 3.49
CA PRO A 415 -137.43 110.71 4.09
C PRO A 415 -137.38 109.70 5.25
N SER A 416 -136.32 108.90 5.34
CA SER A 416 -136.15 107.81 6.31
C SER A 416 -136.25 108.30 7.76
N GLU A 417 -136.80 107.47 8.65
CA GLU A 417 -136.93 107.79 10.08
C GLU A 417 -135.59 108.26 10.67
N GLY A 418 -135.61 109.35 11.45
CA GLY A 418 -134.42 110.01 11.99
C GLY A 418 -133.76 111.05 11.07
N THR A 419 -134.19 111.16 9.80
CA THR A 419 -133.71 112.21 8.89
C THR A 419 -134.32 113.55 9.25
N ARG A 420 -133.50 114.61 9.31
CA ARG A 420 -133.91 115.96 9.68
C ARG A 420 -134.40 116.75 8.46
N VAL A 421 -135.62 117.28 8.53
CA VAL A 421 -136.26 118.06 7.46
C VAL A 421 -136.59 119.46 8.01
N GLY A 422 -135.70 120.42 7.76
CA GLY A 422 -135.78 121.75 8.37
C GLY A 422 -135.47 121.70 9.87
N GLU A 423 -136.31 122.31 10.70
CA GLU A 423 -136.17 122.27 12.16
C GLU A 423 -136.76 121.01 12.82
N HIS A 424 -137.39 120.11 12.05
CA HIS A 424 -138.09 118.94 12.59
C HIS A 424 -137.43 117.63 12.11
N VAL A 425 -137.59 116.54 12.86
CA VAL A 425 -137.09 115.19 12.52
C VAL A 425 -138.26 114.27 12.19
N VAL A 426 -138.08 113.41 11.18
CA VAL A 426 -139.06 112.36 10.85
C VAL A 426 -139.05 111.32 11.97
N ALA A 427 -140.05 111.34 12.86
CA ALA A 427 -140.11 110.36 13.94
C ALA A 427 -140.63 109.02 13.46
N ARG A 428 -141.57 109.02 12.51
CA ARG A 428 -142.06 107.79 11.91
C ARG A 428 -142.69 107.98 10.54
N ILE A 429 -142.72 106.91 9.77
CA ILE A 429 -143.41 106.85 8.48
C ILE A 429 -144.55 105.85 8.58
N ALA A 430 -145.79 106.29 8.34
CA ALA A 430 -146.98 105.43 8.39
C ALA A 430 -147.99 105.81 7.28
N ALA A 431 -148.96 104.94 6.98
CA ALA A 431 -149.99 105.22 5.99
C ALA A 431 -150.92 106.38 6.43
N GLY A 432 -151.21 107.34 5.54
CA GLY A 432 -152.03 108.52 5.83
C GLY A 432 -153.55 108.25 5.94
N VAL A 433 -154.25 109.07 6.74
CA VAL A 433 -155.66 108.87 7.17
C VAL A 433 -156.72 109.36 6.16
N LEU A 434 -156.32 109.79 4.96
CA LEU A 434 -157.23 110.22 3.87
C LEU A 434 -157.42 109.07 2.85
N PRO A 435 -158.57 108.96 2.16
CA PRO A 435 -158.84 107.85 1.24
C PRO A 435 -157.86 107.92 0.04
N GLY A 436 -156.92 106.98 0.00
CA GLY A 436 -155.84 106.93 -0.98
C GLY A 436 -154.50 106.34 -0.53
N GLU A 437 -154.37 105.83 0.71
CA GLU A 437 -153.23 105.04 1.24
C GLU A 437 -151.82 105.45 0.77
N LEU A 438 -151.51 106.75 0.83
CA LEU A 438 -150.18 107.29 0.53
C LEU A 438 -149.35 107.44 1.82
N PRO A 439 -148.03 107.22 1.77
CA PRO A 439 -147.18 107.27 2.95
C PRO A 439 -147.11 108.69 3.52
N CYS A 440 -147.22 108.79 4.84
CA CYS A 440 -147.23 110.03 5.60
C CYS A 440 -146.05 110.04 6.58
N ALA A 441 -145.17 111.02 6.41
CA ALA A 441 -144.04 111.28 7.29
C ALA A 441 -144.49 112.20 8.44
N TYR A 442 -144.42 111.69 9.67
CA TYR A 442 -144.75 112.46 10.87
C TYR A 442 -143.51 113.18 11.37
N LEU A 443 -143.50 114.49 11.22
CA LEU A 443 -142.43 115.35 11.71
C LEU A 443 -142.72 115.81 13.13
N VAL A 444 -141.69 115.78 13.96
CA VAL A 444 -141.71 116.27 15.34
C VAL A 444 -140.54 117.23 15.48
N VAL A 445 -140.74 118.33 16.21
CA VAL A 445 -139.70 119.37 16.42
C VAL A 445 -138.46 118.75 17.06
#